data_AF-A0A973GVG4-F1
#
_entry.id   AF-A0A973GVG4-F1
#
_cell.length_a   1.000
_cell.length_b   1.000
_cell.length_c   1.000
_cell.angle_alpha   90.00
_cell.angle_beta   90.00
_cell.angle_gamma   90.00
#
_symmetry.space_group_name_H-M   'P 1'
#
loop_
_entity.id
_entity.type
_entity.pdbx_description
1 polymer ?
#
loop_
_entity_poly.entity_id
_entity_poly.type
_entity_poly.pdbx_seq_one_letter_code
_entity_poly.pdbx_strand_id
1 'polypeptide(L)'
;IVFIFGLYEPTATVQIQLIHSVAGWTTITVNNGLDLLFYVYYLSFSLASCILLIRWYRKTNDQMNKKKALYKSKEKLISNAPSNNQNIVLYKENMTIAELATALNVSSSELIKKLFSLGVMATLNNGISFENAEILVLEYNKELKKEATADVANFEEFEILDNEADLIERPPVVTIMGHVDHGKTTLLDTIRKASVALGEAGGITQAISAYNVKCHDKIITFIDTPGHAAFTEMRARGAGITDIVIIIVAADDGVMPQTKEAIDHAKAAGVPIIVAINKIDKPGANTDRVMNELAEYGLVPDVWGGETVYTKISAKEGTGIEDLLENILLVAEMQGYKANPNRYAVGTVIEARLDKQVGAIVTLLIQNGTLRIGDPIVVGHIYGKVRTLKNDKNEEITSAGPSMPVEITGLTETPASGDKFMAFGNEKEARNIADQRKFNSRAADFIPKTNVTLEDLFSSIKEGVKEINVIVKADVNGSSEAVKNSLEKIDVEGVQVKVVRSSVG
;
A
#
# COMPACT_ATOMS: atom_id res chain seq x y z
N ILE A 1 -5.32 23.65 -49.07
CA ILE A 1 -5.96 23.46 -50.38
C ILE A 1 -6.26 24.85 -50.92
N VAL A 2 -5.87 25.16 -52.16
CA VAL A 2 -6.30 26.39 -52.86
C VAL A 2 -7.54 26.04 -53.67
N PHE A 3 -8.61 26.82 -53.55
CA PHE A 3 -9.82 26.68 -54.37
C PHE A 3 -9.87 27.84 -55.37
N ILE A 4 -9.91 27.54 -56.67
CA ILE A 4 -10.11 28.54 -57.73
C ILE A 4 -11.48 28.27 -58.33
N PHE A 5 -12.36 29.28 -58.29
CA PHE A 5 -13.70 29.21 -58.86
C PHE A 5 -13.73 30.01 -60.17
N GLY A 6 -14.08 29.34 -61.27
CA GLY A 6 -14.43 29.99 -62.53
C GLY A 6 -15.92 29.78 -62.82
N LEU A 7 -16.66 30.86 -63.01
CA LEU A 7 -18.07 30.82 -63.42
C LEU A 7 -18.15 31.00 -64.94
N TYR A 8 -18.65 30.00 -65.65
CA TYR A 8 -19.14 30.12 -67.02
C TYR A 8 -20.52 29.45 -67.07
N GLU A 9 -21.57 30.17 -67.44
CA GLU A 9 -22.89 29.55 -67.57
C GLU A 9 -22.93 28.58 -68.76
N PRO A 10 -23.66 27.44 -68.67
CA PRO A 10 -24.46 26.96 -67.53
C PRO A 10 -23.73 25.91 -66.67
N THR A 11 -22.39 25.84 -66.68
CA THR A 11 -21.63 24.77 -65.99
C THR A 11 -20.57 25.32 -65.03
N ALA A 12 -20.75 25.10 -63.73
CA ALA A 12 -19.73 25.42 -62.74
C ALA A 12 -18.64 24.35 -62.75
N THR A 13 -17.40 24.76 -62.99
CA THR A 13 -16.24 23.86 -63.00
C THR A 13 -15.40 24.15 -61.76
N VAL A 14 -15.23 23.15 -60.88
CA VAL A 14 -14.43 23.29 -59.65
C VAL A 14 -13.14 22.50 -59.80
N GLN A 15 -12.01 23.18 -59.62
CA GLN A 15 -10.68 22.57 -59.57
C GLN A 15 -10.14 22.59 -58.14
N ILE A 16 -9.74 21.41 -57.65
CA ILE A 16 -9.24 21.24 -56.27
C ILE A 16 -7.83 20.67 -56.33
N GLN A 17 -6.87 21.34 -55.66
CA GLN A 17 -5.50 20.84 -55.49
C GLN A 17 -5.17 20.60 -54.01
N LEU A 18 -4.84 19.35 -53.67
CA LEU A 18 -4.33 18.96 -52.35
C LEU A 18 -2.83 19.28 -52.27
N ILE A 19 -2.45 20.19 -51.38
CA ILE A 19 -1.10 20.80 -51.35
C ILE A 19 0.02 19.80 -50.96
N HIS A 20 -0.28 18.54 -50.61
CA HIS A 20 0.72 17.56 -50.14
C HIS A 20 0.64 16.18 -50.82
N SER A 21 -0.01 16.03 -51.98
CA SER A 21 0.09 14.82 -52.80
C SER A 21 0.57 15.13 -54.21
N VAL A 22 1.44 14.29 -54.76
CA VAL A 22 2.05 14.41 -56.11
C VAL A 22 1.05 14.08 -57.24
N ALA A 23 -0.26 14.14 -56.98
CA ALA A 23 -1.29 13.76 -57.93
C ALA A 23 -1.97 15.02 -58.51
N GLY A 24 -2.08 15.05 -59.84
CA GLY A 24 -2.52 16.21 -60.63
C GLY A 24 -3.94 16.70 -60.36
N TRP A 25 -4.30 17.76 -61.08
CA TRP A 25 -5.60 18.44 -61.00
C TRP A 25 -6.75 17.48 -61.31
N THR A 26 -7.66 17.30 -60.34
CA THR A 26 -8.96 16.65 -60.61
C THR A 26 -9.97 17.75 -60.93
N THR A 27 -10.53 17.73 -62.13
CA THR A 27 -11.56 18.67 -62.58
C THR A 27 -12.92 17.99 -62.50
N ILE A 28 -13.87 18.58 -61.77
CA ILE A 28 -15.23 18.05 -61.63
C ILE A 28 -16.21 19.11 -62.18
N THR A 29 -17.00 18.72 -63.17
CA THR A 29 -18.06 19.53 -63.78
C THR A 29 -19.42 19.14 -63.19
N VAL A 30 -20.18 20.11 -62.69
CA VAL A 30 -21.50 19.86 -62.08
C VAL A 30 -22.54 20.74 -62.77
N ASN A 31 -23.66 20.13 -63.17
CA ASN A 31 -24.68 20.76 -64.02
C ASN A 31 -25.82 21.46 -63.24
N ASN A 32 -25.84 21.41 -61.91
CA ASN A 32 -26.86 22.08 -61.07
C ASN A 32 -26.27 22.61 -59.76
N GLY A 33 -26.64 23.84 -59.37
CA GLY A 33 -26.07 24.54 -58.21
C GLY A 33 -26.43 23.93 -56.83
N LEU A 34 -27.55 23.20 -56.73
CA LEU A 34 -27.96 22.51 -55.49
C LEU A 34 -27.11 21.27 -55.21
N ASP A 35 -26.71 20.52 -56.24
CA ASP A 35 -25.85 19.34 -56.10
C ASP A 35 -24.42 19.75 -55.71
N LEU A 36 -23.95 20.90 -56.19
CA LEU A 36 -22.63 21.44 -55.82
C LEU A 36 -22.55 21.75 -54.32
N LEU A 37 -23.60 22.37 -53.75
CA LEU A 37 -23.67 22.69 -52.33
C LEU A 37 -23.71 21.42 -51.46
N PHE A 38 -24.50 20.42 -51.85
CA PHE A 38 -24.55 19.13 -51.15
C PHE A 38 -23.21 18.40 -51.20
N TYR A 39 -22.52 18.41 -52.35
CA TYR A 39 -21.24 17.74 -52.50
C TYR A 39 -20.12 18.43 -51.72
N VAL A 40 -20.10 19.77 -51.69
CA VAL A 40 -19.16 20.55 -50.88
C VAL A 40 -19.42 20.33 -49.39
N TYR A 41 -20.68 20.23 -48.96
CA TYR A 41 -21.02 19.88 -47.58
C TYR A 41 -20.57 18.46 -47.20
N TYR A 42 -20.80 17.49 -48.09
CA TYR A 42 -20.38 16.11 -47.86
C TYR A 42 -18.85 15.96 -47.83
N LEU A 43 -18.12 16.62 -48.75
CA LEU A 43 -16.65 16.61 -48.76
C LEU A 43 -16.07 17.29 -47.51
N SER A 44 -16.65 18.41 -47.07
CA SER A 44 -16.18 19.12 -45.87
C SER A 44 -16.45 18.32 -44.59
N PHE A 45 -17.59 17.62 -44.49
CA PHE A 45 -17.90 16.73 -43.36
C PHE A 45 -16.99 15.49 -43.32
N SER A 46 -16.71 14.90 -44.48
CA SER A 46 -15.77 13.79 -44.63
C SER A 46 -14.33 14.21 -44.29
N LEU A 47 -13.89 15.38 -44.76
CA LEU A 47 -12.57 15.92 -44.41
C LEU A 47 -12.45 16.22 -42.92
N ALA A 48 -13.47 16.79 -42.30
CA ALA A 48 -13.49 17.07 -40.85
C ALA A 48 -13.38 15.77 -40.03
N SER A 49 -14.08 14.72 -40.45
CA SER A 49 -13.98 13.39 -39.84
C SER A 49 -12.59 12.78 -40.01
N CYS A 50 -11.99 12.88 -41.20
CA CYS A 50 -10.61 12.44 -41.46
C CYS A 50 -9.57 13.22 -40.63
N ILE A 51 -9.74 14.55 -40.48
CA ILE A 51 -8.84 15.37 -39.65
C ILE A 51 -8.97 14.99 -38.17
N LEU A 52 -10.19 14.73 -37.69
CA LEU A 52 -10.42 14.23 -36.32
C LEU A 52 -9.79 12.85 -36.12
N LEU A 53 -9.92 11.94 -37.08
CA LEU A 53 -9.28 10.62 -37.06
C LEU A 53 -7.75 10.71 -37.07
N ILE A 54 -7.17 11.59 -37.90
CA ILE A 54 -5.72 11.82 -37.94
C ILE A 54 -5.23 12.46 -36.64
N ARG A 55 -5.99 13.41 -36.06
CA ARG A 55 -5.69 14.02 -34.75
C ARG A 55 -5.79 13.00 -33.63
N TRP A 56 -6.82 12.16 -33.64
CA TRP A 56 -6.99 11.08 -32.69
C TRP A 56 -5.85 10.07 -32.80
N TYR A 57 -5.54 9.60 -34.02
CA TYR A 57 -4.45 8.67 -34.30
C TYR A 57 -3.07 9.24 -33.93
N ARG A 58 -2.82 10.53 -34.20
CA ARG A 58 -1.60 11.21 -33.74
C ARG A 58 -1.54 11.31 -32.22
N LYS A 59 -2.65 11.63 -31.54
CA LYS A 59 -2.71 11.70 -30.07
C LYS A 59 -2.47 10.33 -29.45
N THR A 60 -3.08 9.27 -29.96
CA THR A 60 -2.84 7.89 -29.48
C THR A 60 -1.42 7.41 -29.78
N ASN A 61 -0.87 7.68 -30.97
CA ASN A 61 0.53 7.34 -31.26
C ASN A 61 1.53 8.16 -30.44
N ASP A 62 1.27 9.43 -30.18
CA ASP A 62 2.13 10.26 -29.33
C ASP A 62 2.11 9.77 -27.87
N GLN A 63 0.94 9.33 -27.38
CA GLN A 63 0.85 8.64 -26.08
C GLN A 63 1.54 7.28 -26.07
N MET A 64 1.41 6.47 -27.12
CA MET A 64 2.14 5.19 -27.24
C MET A 64 3.65 5.40 -27.35
N ASN A 65 4.11 6.44 -28.06
CA ASN A 65 5.52 6.77 -28.20
C ASN A 65 6.10 7.36 -26.91
N LYS A 66 5.34 8.18 -26.18
CA LYS A 66 5.69 8.60 -24.81
C LYS A 66 5.80 7.40 -23.87
N LYS A 67 4.82 6.48 -23.89
CA LYS A 67 4.89 5.20 -23.15
C LYS A 67 6.16 4.42 -23.55
N LYS A 68 6.44 4.24 -24.84
CA LYS A 68 7.65 3.54 -25.34
C LYS A 68 8.98 4.24 -25.01
N ALA A 69 9.02 5.57 -25.00
CA ALA A 69 10.20 6.35 -24.63
C ALA A 69 10.49 6.25 -23.13
N LEU A 70 9.44 6.26 -22.29
CA LEU A 70 9.52 5.93 -20.85
C LEU A 70 10.02 4.50 -20.60
N TYR A 71 9.63 3.53 -21.44
CA TYR A 71 10.17 2.15 -21.36
C TYR A 71 11.65 2.05 -21.76
N LYS A 72 12.13 2.88 -22.71
CA LYS A 72 13.51 2.84 -23.22
C LYS A 72 14.51 3.66 -22.41
N SER A 73 14.05 4.62 -21.61
CA SER A 73 14.88 5.50 -20.78
C SER A 73 14.80 5.16 -19.29
N LYS A 74 14.63 3.88 -18.93
CA LYS A 74 14.77 3.46 -17.53
C LYS A 74 16.26 3.49 -17.18
N GLU A 75 16.69 4.52 -16.44
CA GLU A 75 17.80 4.32 -15.51
C GLU A 75 17.49 3.06 -14.70
N LYS A 76 18.48 2.16 -14.62
CA LYS A 76 18.33 0.92 -13.85
C LYS A 76 18.12 1.33 -12.40
N LEU A 77 16.96 0.96 -11.88
CA LEU A 77 16.69 1.08 -10.45
C LEU A 77 17.72 0.22 -9.70
N ILE A 78 18.12 0.70 -8.53
CA ILE A 78 19.01 -0.04 -7.63
C ILE A 78 18.30 -1.34 -7.24
N SER A 79 19.00 -2.46 -7.39
CA SER A 79 18.49 -3.78 -6.99
C SER A 79 18.27 -3.84 -5.48
N ASN A 80 17.25 -4.57 -5.06
CA ASN A 80 17.03 -4.85 -3.64
C ASN A 80 17.90 -5.99 -3.12
N ALA A 81 18.67 -6.66 -3.99
CA ALA A 81 19.66 -7.64 -3.56
C ALA A 81 20.76 -6.97 -2.73
N PRO A 82 21.29 -7.61 -1.69
CA PRO A 82 22.38 -7.06 -0.91
C PRO A 82 23.57 -6.80 -1.85
N SER A 83 23.88 -5.53 -2.08
CA SER A 83 25.19 -5.16 -2.58
C SER A 83 26.20 -5.63 -1.53
N ASN A 84 27.30 -6.24 -1.95
CA ASN A 84 28.44 -6.54 -1.09
C ASN A 84 29.03 -5.20 -0.60
N ASN A 85 28.36 -4.54 0.34
CA ASN A 85 28.92 -3.43 1.07
C ASN A 85 29.97 -4.04 1.99
N GLN A 86 31.23 -3.70 1.77
CA GLN A 86 32.36 -4.14 2.58
C GLN A 86 32.25 -3.72 4.06
N ASN A 87 31.24 -2.90 4.39
CA ASN A 87 30.93 -2.38 5.71
C ASN A 87 29.87 -3.19 6.50
N ILE A 88 29.20 -4.19 5.89
CA ILE A 88 28.14 -4.98 6.58
C ILE A 88 28.65 -6.38 6.86
N VAL A 89 28.52 -6.84 8.12
CA VAL A 89 28.86 -8.20 8.55
C VAL A 89 27.59 -8.96 8.91
N LEU A 90 27.40 -10.12 8.29
CA LEU A 90 26.24 -10.98 8.53
C LEU A 90 26.47 -11.91 9.72
N TYR A 91 25.63 -11.78 10.74
CA TYR A 91 25.61 -12.59 11.94
C TYR A 91 24.67 -13.79 11.78
N LYS A 92 25.20 -14.99 11.96
CA LYS A 92 24.41 -16.23 11.99
C LYS A 92 24.03 -16.56 13.44
N GLU A 93 22.87 -17.18 13.65
CA GLU A 93 22.54 -17.69 14.99
C GLU A 93 23.61 -18.71 15.43
N ASN A 94 24.17 -18.50 16.63
CA ASN A 94 25.31 -19.25 17.18
C ASN A 94 26.64 -19.09 16.42
N MET A 95 26.82 -17.99 15.69
CA MET A 95 28.11 -17.67 15.07
C MET A 95 29.23 -17.68 16.12
N THR A 96 30.32 -18.36 15.79
CA THR A 96 31.48 -18.44 16.68
C THR A 96 32.38 -17.21 16.53
N ILE A 97 33.21 -16.94 17.53
CA ILE A 97 34.19 -15.84 17.49
C ILE A 97 35.18 -16.04 16.33
N ALA A 98 35.50 -17.29 15.99
CA ALA A 98 36.32 -17.62 14.84
C ALA A 98 35.66 -17.18 13.52
N GLU A 99 34.37 -17.45 13.35
CA GLU A 99 33.60 -17.07 12.16
C GLU A 99 33.44 -15.54 12.08
N LEU A 100 33.17 -14.88 13.21
CA LEU A 100 33.08 -13.41 13.27
C LEU A 100 34.42 -12.75 12.89
N ALA A 101 35.54 -13.31 13.37
CA ALA A 101 36.89 -12.84 13.03
C ALA A 101 37.17 -12.94 11.53
N THR A 102 36.77 -14.06 10.90
CA THR A 102 36.90 -14.24 9.46
C THR A 102 36.02 -13.28 8.67
N ALA A 103 34.80 -13.01 9.13
CA ALA A 103 33.90 -12.07 8.47
C ALA A 103 34.37 -10.60 8.59
N LEU A 104 35.05 -10.26 9.69
CA LEU A 104 35.61 -8.94 9.94
C LEU A 104 37.01 -8.73 9.33
N ASN A 105 37.69 -9.79 8.89
CA ASN A 105 39.11 -9.81 8.48
C ASN A 105 40.07 -9.33 9.59
N VAL A 106 39.82 -9.73 10.84
CA VAL A 106 40.68 -9.43 12.00
C VAL A 106 41.11 -10.69 12.72
N SER A 107 42.16 -10.58 13.55
CA SER A 107 42.66 -11.72 14.30
C SER A 107 41.70 -12.10 15.44
N SER A 108 41.36 -13.38 15.56
CA SER A 108 40.45 -13.88 16.61
C SER A 108 40.96 -13.57 18.03
N SER A 109 42.28 -13.51 18.21
CA SER A 109 42.93 -13.13 19.47
C SER A 109 42.66 -11.70 19.90
N GLU A 110 42.45 -10.79 18.94
CA GLU A 110 42.14 -9.38 19.20
C GLU A 110 40.67 -9.21 19.62
N LEU A 111 39.75 -9.92 18.96
CA LEU A 111 38.34 -9.96 19.35
C LEU A 111 38.13 -10.57 20.75
N ILE A 112 38.88 -11.62 21.10
CA ILE A 112 38.83 -12.23 22.45
C ILE A 112 39.31 -11.24 23.52
N LYS A 113 40.39 -10.48 23.24
CA LYS A 113 40.87 -9.44 24.16
C LYS A 113 39.84 -8.34 24.38
N LYS A 114 39.14 -7.92 23.32
CA LYS A 114 38.09 -6.91 23.41
C LYS A 114 36.86 -7.39 24.18
N LEU A 115 36.40 -8.62 23.92
CA LEU A 115 35.35 -9.27 24.71
C LEU A 115 35.71 -9.34 26.20
N PHE A 116 36.98 -9.64 26.50
CA PHE A 116 37.48 -9.65 27.86
C PHE A 116 37.45 -8.26 28.51
N SER A 117 37.82 -7.20 27.78
CA SER A 117 37.69 -5.81 28.26
C SER A 117 36.23 -5.38 28.50
N LEU A 118 35.28 -5.96 27.77
CA LEU A 118 33.84 -5.79 27.96
C LEU A 118 33.27 -6.67 29.09
N GLY A 119 34.11 -7.44 29.79
CA GLY A 119 33.70 -8.30 30.91
C GLY A 119 33.12 -9.66 30.49
N VAL A 120 33.21 -10.02 29.20
CA VAL A 120 32.68 -11.28 28.65
C VAL A 120 33.83 -12.26 28.45
N MET A 121 33.85 -13.36 29.23
CA MET A 121 34.79 -14.44 29.03
C MET A 121 34.27 -15.41 27.96
N ALA A 122 34.91 -15.43 26.80
CA ALA A 122 34.56 -16.34 25.71
C ALA A 122 35.80 -16.97 25.07
N THR A 123 35.65 -18.22 24.61
CA THR A 123 36.69 -18.97 23.90
C THR A 123 36.39 -19.04 22.40
N LEU A 124 37.38 -19.39 21.57
CA LEU A 124 37.28 -19.37 20.09
C LEU A 124 36.00 -20.02 19.52
N ASN A 125 35.53 -21.10 20.14
CA ASN A 125 34.39 -21.89 19.67
C ASN A 125 33.08 -21.55 20.38
N ASN A 126 33.09 -20.61 21.32
CA ASN A 126 31.84 -20.19 21.96
C ASN A 126 31.04 -19.35 20.96
N GLY A 127 29.74 -19.62 20.90
CA GLY A 127 28.79 -18.75 20.23
C GLY A 127 28.84 -17.37 20.88
N ILE A 128 28.93 -16.33 20.07
CA ILE A 128 28.79 -14.95 20.52
C ILE A 128 27.32 -14.55 20.47
N SER A 129 26.82 -13.72 21.38
CA SER A 129 25.47 -13.16 21.27
C SER A 129 25.43 -11.97 20.30
N PHE A 130 24.26 -11.67 19.74
CA PHE A 130 24.09 -10.56 18.79
C PHE A 130 24.54 -9.21 19.37
N GLU A 131 24.13 -8.89 20.60
CA GLU A 131 24.49 -7.65 21.31
C GLU A 131 26.01 -7.50 21.48
N ASN A 132 26.70 -8.58 21.84
CA ASN A 132 28.15 -8.56 22.01
C ASN A 132 28.88 -8.47 20.66
N ALA A 133 28.35 -9.12 19.63
CA ALA A 133 28.89 -9.02 18.28
C ALA A 133 28.70 -7.61 17.70
N GLU A 134 27.57 -6.96 17.98
CA GLU A 134 27.25 -5.62 17.50
C GLU A 134 28.27 -4.59 18.04
N ILE A 135 28.54 -4.63 19.34
CA ILE A 135 29.55 -3.76 19.98
C ILE A 135 30.94 -3.97 19.36
N LEU A 136 31.35 -5.21 19.12
CA LEU A 136 32.64 -5.50 18.50
C LEU A 136 32.73 -4.98 17.07
N VAL A 137 31.66 -5.11 16.30
CA VAL A 137 31.61 -4.75 14.88
C VAL A 137 31.53 -3.21 14.72
N LEU A 138 30.82 -2.53 15.62
CA LEU A 138 30.78 -1.06 15.73
C LEU A 138 32.17 -0.45 15.92
N GLU A 139 33.04 -1.06 16.73
CA GLU A 139 34.41 -0.56 16.92
C GLU A 139 35.28 -0.61 15.65
N TYR A 140 34.89 -1.42 14.66
CA TYR A 140 35.56 -1.49 13.36
C TYR A 140 34.86 -0.66 12.28
N ASN A 141 33.95 0.25 12.66
CA ASN A 141 33.12 1.07 11.77
C ASN A 141 32.34 0.22 10.75
N LYS A 142 31.88 -0.95 11.20
CA LYS A 142 31.03 -1.86 10.42
C LYS A 142 29.69 -2.01 11.13
N GLU A 143 28.66 -2.40 10.39
CA GLU A 143 27.34 -2.71 10.95
C GLU A 143 27.13 -4.23 10.98
N LEU A 144 26.65 -4.74 12.11
CA LEU A 144 26.27 -6.14 12.24
C LEU A 144 24.78 -6.29 11.93
N LYS A 145 24.46 -7.18 10.99
CA LYS A 145 23.06 -7.54 10.67
C LYS A 145 22.85 -9.03 10.80
N LYS A 146 21.69 -9.48 11.27
CA LYS A 146 21.37 -10.92 11.30
C LYS A 146 21.26 -11.45 9.88
N GLU A 147 21.72 -12.67 9.62
CA GLU A 147 21.61 -13.31 8.30
C GLU A 147 20.16 -13.33 7.80
N ALA A 148 19.19 -13.53 8.71
CA ALA A 148 17.76 -13.45 8.43
C ALA A 148 17.29 -12.08 7.93
N THR A 149 17.94 -10.98 8.35
CA THR A 149 17.65 -9.61 7.87
C THR A 149 18.30 -9.28 6.53
N ALA A 150 19.24 -10.12 6.06
CA ALA A 150 19.96 -9.93 4.81
C ALA A 150 19.56 -10.94 3.72
N ASP A 151 18.87 -12.03 4.08
CA ASP A 151 18.31 -12.96 3.12
C ASP A 151 17.10 -12.33 2.43
N VAL A 152 17.24 -12.09 1.13
CA VAL A 152 16.17 -11.60 0.26
C VAL A 152 14.96 -12.54 0.30
N ALA A 153 15.15 -13.83 0.62
CA ALA A 153 14.05 -14.78 0.78
C ALA A 153 13.21 -14.52 2.06
N ASN A 154 13.75 -13.83 3.06
CA ASN A 154 13.06 -13.51 4.31
C ASN A 154 12.57 -12.05 4.33
N PHE A 155 11.57 -11.76 3.50
CA PHE A 155 11.02 -10.40 3.30
C PHE A 155 10.52 -9.72 4.57
N GLU A 156 10.14 -10.51 5.59
CA GLU A 156 9.56 -9.99 6.83
C GLU A 156 10.60 -9.26 7.68
N GLU A 157 11.84 -9.73 7.66
CA GLU A 157 12.97 -9.17 8.41
C GLU A 157 13.95 -8.39 7.52
N PHE A 158 13.72 -8.37 6.21
CA PHE A 158 14.64 -7.74 5.27
C PHE A 158 14.66 -6.21 5.44
N GLU A 159 15.77 -5.70 5.98
CA GLU A 159 16.00 -4.28 6.14
C GLU A 159 16.97 -3.78 5.08
N ILE A 160 16.51 -2.82 4.28
CA ILE A 160 17.39 -2.21 3.31
C ILE A 160 18.04 -0.96 3.88
N LEU A 161 19.36 -0.97 3.89
CA LEU A 161 20.17 0.21 4.13
C LEU A 161 20.31 0.99 2.83
N ASP A 162 19.59 2.10 2.74
CA ASP A 162 19.80 3.11 1.70
C ASP A 162 20.84 4.11 2.19
N ASN A 163 21.67 4.65 1.27
CA ASN A 163 22.56 5.75 1.62
C ASN A 163 21.74 6.99 1.98
N GLU A 164 22.16 7.75 2.99
CA GLU A 164 21.45 8.95 3.43
C GLU A 164 21.25 9.99 2.31
N ALA A 165 22.15 10.02 1.32
CA ALA A 165 22.08 10.93 0.18
C ALA A 165 20.94 10.60 -0.82
N ASP A 166 20.50 9.34 -0.86
CA ASP A 166 19.43 8.89 -1.76
C ASP A 166 18.03 9.00 -1.12
N LEU A 167 17.98 9.33 0.18
CA LEU A 167 16.75 9.47 0.95
C LEU A 167 16.10 10.84 0.71
N ILE A 168 14.87 10.82 0.22
CA ILE A 168 14.05 12.02 -0.04
C ILE A 168 12.85 12.00 0.91
N GLU A 169 12.37 13.18 1.31
CA GLU A 169 11.12 13.34 2.07
C GLU A 169 9.96 12.66 1.32
N ARG A 170 9.19 11.84 2.03
CA ARG A 170 8.03 11.15 1.48
C ARG A 170 6.72 11.61 2.13
N PRO A 171 5.58 11.51 1.43
CA PRO A 171 4.27 11.74 2.03
C PRO A 171 4.04 10.87 3.28
N PRO A 172 3.48 11.41 4.38
CA PRO A 172 3.11 10.59 5.53
C PRO A 172 1.91 9.70 5.20
N VAL A 173 1.96 8.47 5.70
CA VAL A 173 0.84 7.53 5.64
C VAL A 173 0.10 7.56 6.96
N VAL A 174 -1.20 7.85 6.90
CA VAL A 174 -2.03 8.15 8.06
C VAL A 174 -3.23 7.22 8.09
N THR A 175 -3.52 6.62 9.24
CA THR A 175 -4.75 5.84 9.41
C THR A 175 -5.67 6.49 10.43
N ILE A 176 -6.97 6.34 10.23
CA ILE A 176 -7.99 6.83 11.16
C ILE A 176 -8.62 5.65 11.88
N MET A 177 -8.55 5.69 13.20
CA MET A 177 -9.12 4.68 14.09
C MET A 177 -10.05 5.32 15.11
N GLY A 178 -10.97 4.53 15.64
CA GLY A 178 -11.94 4.98 16.63
C GLY A 178 -13.16 4.08 16.69
N HIS A 179 -14.10 4.40 17.57
CA HIS A 179 -15.34 3.66 17.72
C HIS A 179 -16.27 3.77 16.49
N VAL A 180 -17.20 2.83 16.35
CA VAL A 180 -18.32 2.93 15.41
C VAL A 180 -19.10 4.23 15.68
N ASP A 181 -19.62 4.87 14.64
CA ASP A 181 -20.41 6.12 14.71
C ASP A 181 -19.70 7.37 15.30
N HIS A 182 -18.39 7.31 15.51
CA HIS A 182 -17.59 8.51 15.82
C HIS A 182 -17.27 9.37 14.57
N GLY A 183 -17.75 8.97 13.38
CA GLY A 183 -17.64 9.75 12.15
C GLY A 183 -16.35 9.57 11.37
N LYS A 184 -15.67 8.42 11.45
CA LYS A 184 -14.48 8.07 10.65
C LYS A 184 -14.74 8.24 9.15
N THR A 185 -15.72 7.51 8.62
CA THR A 185 -16.07 7.53 7.19
C THR A 185 -16.53 8.93 6.76
N THR A 186 -17.30 9.63 7.61
CA THR A 186 -17.71 11.03 7.35
C THR A 186 -16.52 11.98 7.25
N LEU A 187 -15.53 11.85 8.14
CA LEU A 187 -14.31 12.67 8.09
C LEU A 187 -13.55 12.42 6.78
N LEU A 188 -13.37 11.16 6.41
CA LEU A 188 -12.69 10.76 5.18
C LEU A 188 -13.44 11.26 3.93
N ASP A 189 -14.77 11.17 3.93
CA ASP A 189 -15.63 11.70 2.87
C ASP A 189 -15.48 13.21 2.69
N THR A 190 -15.52 13.96 3.80
CA THR A 190 -15.36 15.41 3.77
C THR A 190 -13.97 15.82 3.29
N ILE A 191 -12.92 15.10 3.73
CA ILE A 191 -11.55 15.30 3.24
C ILE A 191 -11.45 15.01 1.73
N ARG A 192 -12.12 13.96 1.24
CA ARG A 192 -12.13 13.57 -0.17
C ARG A 192 -13.03 14.45 -1.04
N LYS A 193 -13.89 15.29 -0.43
CA LYS A 193 -15.00 15.98 -1.11
C LYS A 193 -15.86 14.99 -1.92
N ALA A 194 -16.01 13.77 -1.41
CA ALA A 194 -16.76 12.68 -2.01
C ALA A 194 -17.73 12.10 -0.98
N SER A 195 -18.82 11.46 -1.42
CA SER A 195 -19.79 10.82 -0.51
C SER A 195 -19.78 9.31 -0.71
N VAL A 196 -18.82 8.62 -0.08
CA VAL A 196 -18.72 7.16 -0.13
C VAL A 196 -19.62 6.50 0.93
N ALA A 197 -19.83 7.13 2.09
CA ALA A 197 -20.70 6.63 3.14
C ALA A 197 -22.16 6.39 2.69
N LEU A 198 -22.64 7.13 1.68
CA LEU A 198 -23.97 6.94 1.10
C LEU A 198 -24.06 5.75 0.12
N GLY A 199 -22.93 5.27 -0.39
CA GLY A 199 -22.85 4.20 -1.38
C GLY A 199 -22.50 2.82 -0.80
N GLU A 200 -21.92 2.76 0.40
CA GLU A 200 -21.56 1.50 1.06
C GLU A 200 -22.77 0.79 1.69
N ALA A 201 -22.84 -0.53 1.53
CA ALA A 201 -23.93 -1.33 2.08
C ALA A 201 -23.93 -1.26 3.62
N GLY A 202 -25.00 -0.70 4.18
CA GLY A 202 -25.13 -0.50 5.63
C GLY A 202 -24.47 0.78 6.17
N GLY A 203 -23.95 1.66 5.30
CA GLY A 203 -23.39 2.95 5.69
C GLY A 203 -22.11 2.88 6.53
N ILE A 204 -21.37 1.76 6.45
CA ILE A 204 -20.12 1.52 7.20
C ILE A 204 -18.99 1.05 6.29
N THR A 205 -17.75 1.46 6.60
CA THR A 205 -16.54 0.96 5.95
C THR A 205 -16.32 -0.52 6.28
N GLN A 206 -16.30 -1.39 5.27
CA GLN A 206 -16.12 -2.86 5.43
C GLN A 206 -14.78 -3.40 4.89
N ALA A 207 -14.04 -2.59 4.12
CA ALA A 207 -12.77 -2.97 3.50
C ALA A 207 -11.73 -1.86 3.71
N ILE A 208 -10.45 -2.23 3.78
CA ILE A 208 -9.38 -1.24 3.91
C ILE A 208 -9.18 -0.56 2.55
N SER A 209 -9.22 0.77 2.53
CA SER A 209 -9.00 1.58 1.34
C SER A 209 -7.90 2.59 1.58
N ALA A 210 -7.10 2.90 0.55
CA ALA A 210 -6.08 3.93 0.64
C ALA A 210 -6.19 4.94 -0.49
N TYR A 211 -5.96 6.22 -0.17
CA TYR A 211 -6.09 7.31 -1.14
C TYR A 211 -5.21 8.50 -0.78
N ASN A 212 -4.92 9.33 -1.78
CA ASN A 212 -4.04 10.48 -1.62
C ASN A 212 -4.84 11.79 -1.55
N VAL A 213 -4.51 12.62 -0.57
CA VAL A 213 -5.09 13.95 -0.36
C VAL A 213 -4.00 14.98 -0.53
N LYS A 214 -4.26 16.02 -1.32
CA LYS A 214 -3.36 17.17 -1.41
C LYS A 214 -3.79 18.21 -0.37
N CYS A 215 -2.88 18.53 0.55
CA CYS A 215 -3.00 19.68 1.45
C CYS A 215 -1.89 20.66 1.09
N HIS A 216 -2.25 21.86 0.64
CA HIS A 216 -1.31 22.82 0.07
C HIS A 216 -0.50 22.23 -1.09
N ASP A 217 0.82 22.12 -0.93
CA ASP A 217 1.75 21.50 -1.88
C ASP A 217 2.29 20.14 -1.42
N LYS A 218 1.83 19.64 -0.27
CA LYS A 218 2.18 18.32 0.25
C LYS A 218 1.04 17.32 0.02
N ILE A 219 1.40 16.04 -0.04
CA ILE A 219 0.46 14.93 -0.19
C ILE A 219 0.42 14.19 1.14
N ILE A 220 -0.77 13.74 1.54
CA ILE A 220 -1.00 12.87 2.68
C ILE A 220 -1.71 11.62 2.16
N THR A 221 -1.24 10.46 2.55
CA THR A 221 -1.85 9.18 2.17
C THR A 221 -2.70 8.68 3.32
N PHE A 222 -4.00 8.53 3.11
CA PHE A 222 -4.91 8.02 4.13
C PHE A 222 -5.16 6.52 3.92
N ILE A 223 -5.22 5.77 5.02
CA ILE A 223 -5.70 4.38 5.09
C ILE A 223 -6.97 4.36 5.95
N ASP A 224 -8.11 4.10 5.30
CA ASP A 224 -9.39 3.89 5.97
C ASP A 224 -9.47 2.48 6.54
N THR A 225 -9.74 2.35 7.85
CA THR A 225 -9.87 1.05 8.52
C THR A 225 -11.29 0.87 9.10
N PRO A 226 -11.89 -0.33 8.98
CA PRO A 226 -13.19 -0.61 9.58
C PRO A 226 -13.21 -0.43 11.12
N GLY A 227 -14.32 0.07 11.65
CA GLY A 227 -14.50 0.34 13.09
C GLY A 227 -15.07 -0.80 13.93
N HIS A 228 -15.70 -1.80 13.30
CA HIS A 228 -16.42 -2.85 14.03
C HIS A 228 -15.46 -3.82 14.74
N ALA A 229 -15.88 -4.38 15.89
CA ALA A 229 -15.05 -5.26 16.73
C ALA A 229 -14.59 -6.55 16.00
N ALA A 230 -15.30 -6.95 14.95
CA ALA A 230 -14.92 -8.08 14.09
C ALA A 230 -13.63 -7.84 13.30
N PHE A 231 -13.17 -6.59 13.18
CA PHE A 231 -12.05 -6.18 12.31
C PHE A 231 -10.80 -5.77 13.11
N THR A 232 -10.60 -6.32 14.30
CA THR A 232 -9.40 -6.05 15.14
C THR A 232 -8.09 -6.25 14.39
N GLU A 233 -7.94 -7.35 13.63
CA GLU A 233 -6.72 -7.63 12.87
C GLU A 233 -6.47 -6.61 11.75
N MET A 234 -7.52 -6.10 11.12
CA MET A 234 -7.41 -5.02 10.13
C MET A 234 -6.88 -3.72 10.76
N ARG A 235 -7.28 -3.42 12.00
CA ARG A 235 -6.77 -2.26 12.74
C ARG A 235 -5.32 -2.42 13.14
N ALA A 236 -4.95 -3.57 13.70
CA ALA A 236 -3.54 -3.87 14.02
C ALA A 236 -2.65 -3.74 12.78
N ARG A 237 -3.12 -4.26 11.64
CA ARG A 237 -2.44 -4.16 10.35
C ARG A 237 -2.34 -2.70 9.87
N GLY A 238 -3.43 -1.94 9.97
CA GLY A 238 -3.44 -0.52 9.64
C GLY A 238 -2.38 0.25 10.45
N ALA A 239 -2.34 0.05 11.78
CA ALA A 239 -1.37 0.70 12.67
C ALA A 239 0.07 0.39 12.25
N GLY A 240 0.38 -0.88 11.95
CA GLY A 240 1.74 -1.31 11.60
C GLY A 240 2.25 -0.83 10.24
N ILE A 241 1.36 -0.39 9.35
CA ILE A 241 1.73 0.11 8.01
C ILE A 241 1.86 1.64 8.00
N THR A 242 1.25 2.34 8.96
CA THR A 242 1.15 3.80 8.97
C THR A 242 2.24 4.49 9.77
N ASP A 243 2.51 5.72 9.34
CA ASP A 243 3.46 6.63 9.98
C ASP A 243 2.79 7.48 11.09
N ILE A 244 1.48 7.70 11.03
CA ILE A 244 0.72 8.47 12.03
C ILE A 244 -0.67 7.83 12.20
N VAL A 245 -1.16 7.73 13.44
CA VAL A 245 -2.52 7.29 13.74
C VAL A 245 -3.37 8.45 14.23
N ILE A 246 -4.54 8.65 13.62
CA ILE A 246 -5.57 9.57 14.11
C ILE A 246 -6.59 8.79 14.92
N ILE A 247 -6.74 9.13 16.19
CA ILE A 247 -7.81 8.60 17.05
C ILE A 247 -8.98 9.57 17.03
N ILE A 248 -10.09 9.17 16.41
CA ILE A 248 -11.32 9.98 16.38
C ILE A 248 -12.24 9.62 17.55
N VAL A 249 -12.63 10.64 18.32
CA VAL A 249 -13.52 10.50 19.47
C VAL A 249 -14.65 11.50 19.37
N ALA A 250 -15.90 11.04 19.48
CA ALA A 250 -17.03 11.93 19.43
C ALA A 250 -17.20 12.68 20.77
N ALA A 251 -17.44 14.00 20.70
CA ALA A 251 -17.55 14.87 21.88
C ALA A 251 -18.78 14.59 22.75
N ASP A 252 -19.83 13.99 22.17
CA ASP A 252 -21.06 13.57 22.85
C ASP A 252 -20.91 12.20 23.53
N ASP A 253 -20.20 11.27 22.90
CA ASP A 253 -20.07 9.88 23.38
C ASP A 253 -18.90 9.69 24.36
N GLY A 254 -17.72 10.26 24.07
CA GLY A 254 -16.51 10.05 24.86
C GLY A 254 -15.72 8.79 24.51
N VAL A 255 -14.85 8.34 25.43
CA VAL A 255 -13.95 7.20 25.20
C VAL A 255 -14.69 5.87 25.33
N MET A 256 -14.79 5.14 24.22
CA MET A 256 -15.46 3.83 24.14
C MET A 256 -14.45 2.67 24.09
N PRO A 257 -14.87 1.41 24.34
CA PRO A 257 -13.96 0.25 24.35
C PRO A 257 -13.11 0.09 23.07
N GLN A 258 -13.69 0.33 21.90
CA GLN A 258 -12.96 0.28 20.62
C GLN A 258 -11.96 1.43 20.47
N THR A 259 -12.18 2.57 21.13
CA THR A 259 -11.20 3.66 21.20
C THR A 259 -10.00 3.21 22.02
N LYS A 260 -10.21 2.53 23.15
CA LYS A 260 -9.12 1.98 23.98
C LYS A 260 -8.28 0.99 23.19
N GLU A 261 -8.95 0.07 22.49
CA GLU A 261 -8.29 -0.91 21.62
C GLU A 261 -7.46 -0.22 20.51
N ALA A 262 -7.99 0.84 19.90
CA ALA A 262 -7.25 1.60 18.89
C ALA A 262 -6.00 2.30 19.47
N ILE A 263 -6.09 2.81 20.70
CA ILE A 263 -4.95 3.40 21.41
C ILE A 263 -3.90 2.32 21.69
N ASP A 264 -4.31 1.13 22.13
CA ASP A 264 -3.39 0.02 22.42
C ASP A 264 -2.65 -0.44 21.16
N HIS A 265 -3.34 -0.58 20.02
CA HIS A 265 -2.71 -0.93 18.73
C HIS A 265 -1.72 0.14 18.27
N ALA A 266 -2.08 1.42 18.38
CA ALA A 266 -1.19 2.52 17.99
C ALA A 266 0.07 2.57 18.86
N LYS A 267 -0.08 2.38 20.17
CA LYS A 267 1.05 2.31 21.11
C LYS A 267 1.93 1.08 20.87
N ALA A 268 1.33 -0.07 20.62
CA ALA A 268 2.06 -1.30 20.31
C ALA A 268 2.87 -1.17 19.01
N ALA A 269 2.36 -0.42 18.03
CA ALA A 269 3.06 -0.13 16.79
C ALA A 269 4.13 0.98 16.94
N GLY A 270 4.18 1.69 18.07
CA GLY A 270 5.14 2.78 18.31
C GLY A 270 4.90 4.01 17.42
N VAL A 271 3.67 4.21 16.94
CA VAL A 271 3.34 5.25 15.96
C VAL A 271 2.81 6.50 16.68
N PRO A 272 3.22 7.72 16.29
CA PRO A 272 2.67 8.96 16.84
C PRO A 272 1.15 9.05 16.70
N ILE A 273 0.50 9.52 17.77
CA ILE A 273 -0.97 9.62 17.86
C ILE A 273 -1.41 11.08 17.80
N ILE A 274 -2.37 11.37 16.92
CA ILE A 274 -3.11 12.64 16.87
C ILE A 274 -4.55 12.36 17.27
N VAL A 275 -5.13 13.17 18.16
CA VAL A 275 -6.52 13.02 18.58
C VAL A 275 -7.40 14.02 17.85
N ALA A 276 -8.44 13.51 17.19
CA ALA A 276 -9.48 14.33 16.56
C ALA A 276 -10.79 14.21 17.36
N ILE A 277 -11.17 15.29 18.06
CA ILE A 277 -12.45 15.35 18.78
C ILE A 277 -13.53 15.80 17.80
N ASN A 278 -14.43 14.89 17.43
CA ASN A 278 -15.48 15.10 16.43
C ASN A 278 -16.83 15.49 17.05
N LYS A 279 -17.77 15.93 16.20
CA LYS A 279 -19.15 16.32 16.55
C LYS A 279 -19.23 17.54 17.50
N ILE A 280 -18.32 18.51 17.36
CA ILE A 280 -18.35 19.77 18.13
C ILE A 280 -19.57 20.66 17.82
N ASP A 281 -20.26 20.37 16.72
CA ASP A 281 -21.50 21.03 16.31
C ASP A 281 -22.71 20.66 17.18
N LYS A 282 -22.64 19.56 17.93
CA LYS A 282 -23.75 19.11 18.77
C LYS A 282 -23.84 19.90 20.08
N PRO A 283 -25.04 20.24 20.55
CA PRO A 283 -25.22 20.99 21.81
C PRO A 283 -24.76 20.22 23.05
N GLY A 284 -24.65 18.88 22.97
CA GLY A 284 -24.12 18.03 24.04
C GLY A 284 -22.61 17.77 23.95
N ALA A 285 -21.89 18.43 23.04
CA ALA A 285 -20.45 18.24 22.86
C ALA A 285 -19.67 18.75 24.08
N ASN A 286 -18.86 17.88 24.69
CA ASN A 286 -17.98 18.26 25.79
C ASN A 286 -16.54 17.82 25.49
N THR A 287 -15.74 18.74 24.94
CA THR A 287 -14.35 18.44 24.56
C THR A 287 -13.46 18.21 25.78
N ASP A 288 -13.73 18.90 26.88
CA ASP A 288 -12.88 18.86 28.07
C ASP A 288 -13.03 17.53 28.80
N ARG A 289 -14.25 16.97 28.81
CA ARG A 289 -14.50 15.59 29.29
C ARG A 289 -13.67 14.58 28.50
N VAL A 290 -13.69 14.66 27.17
CA VAL A 290 -12.93 13.73 26.30
C VAL A 290 -11.42 13.84 26.52
N MET A 291 -10.90 15.07 26.65
CA MET A 291 -9.47 15.29 26.95
C MET A 291 -9.07 14.68 28.30
N ASN A 292 -9.89 14.84 29.34
CA ASN A 292 -9.64 14.23 30.64
C ASN A 292 -9.65 12.68 30.56
N GLU A 293 -10.65 12.10 29.89
CA GLU A 293 -10.75 10.65 29.73
C GLU A 293 -9.54 10.07 28.96
N LEU A 294 -9.09 10.73 27.88
CA LEU A 294 -7.95 10.27 27.09
C LEU A 294 -6.61 10.46 27.80
N ALA A 295 -6.49 11.47 28.66
CA ALA A 295 -5.31 11.66 29.51
C ALA A 295 -5.09 10.48 30.47
N GLU A 296 -6.17 9.86 30.98
CA GLU A 296 -6.08 8.63 31.80
C GLU A 296 -5.46 7.45 31.02
N TYR A 297 -5.62 7.43 29.69
CA TYR A 297 -4.98 6.46 28.80
C TYR A 297 -3.59 6.92 28.34
N GLY A 298 -3.00 7.94 28.94
CA GLY A 298 -1.65 8.43 28.64
C GLY A 298 -1.55 9.30 27.37
N LEU A 299 -2.68 9.78 26.83
CA LEU A 299 -2.72 10.74 25.74
C LEU A 299 -2.88 12.16 26.28
N VAL A 300 -1.83 12.68 26.90
CA VAL A 300 -1.86 14.02 27.53
C VAL A 300 -1.79 15.10 26.44
N PRO A 301 -2.72 16.08 26.42
CA PRO A 301 -2.72 17.17 25.45
C PRO A 301 -1.47 18.05 25.52
N ASP A 302 -1.02 18.53 24.37
CA ASP A 302 0.03 19.54 24.18
C ASP A 302 -0.20 20.81 25.01
N VAL A 303 -1.45 21.29 25.08
CA VAL A 303 -1.84 22.45 25.91
C VAL A 303 -1.65 22.24 27.41
N TRP A 304 -1.55 20.99 27.87
CA TRP A 304 -1.25 20.63 29.27
C TRP A 304 0.22 20.24 29.46
N GLY A 305 1.07 20.47 28.46
CA GLY A 305 2.48 20.08 28.47
C GLY A 305 2.73 18.62 28.09
N GLY A 306 1.76 17.95 27.46
CA GLY A 306 1.93 16.61 26.90
C GLY A 306 2.48 16.61 25.46
N GLU A 307 2.53 15.42 24.87
CA GLU A 307 3.06 15.20 23.50
C GLU A 307 1.96 14.98 22.45
N THR A 308 0.71 14.74 22.88
CA THR A 308 -0.39 14.42 21.97
C THR A 308 -1.04 15.69 21.43
N VAL A 309 -1.09 15.82 20.10
CA VAL A 309 -1.77 16.93 19.44
C VAL A 309 -3.27 16.67 19.39
N TYR A 310 -4.07 17.63 19.87
CA TYR A 310 -5.52 17.57 19.86
C TYR A 310 -6.11 18.56 18.83
N THR A 311 -6.97 18.07 17.95
CA THR A 311 -7.72 18.91 17.00
C THR A 311 -9.22 18.76 17.23
N LYS A 312 -9.93 19.88 17.34
CA LYS A 312 -11.39 19.93 17.50
C LYS A 312 -12.03 20.07 16.12
N ILE A 313 -12.87 19.12 15.72
CA ILE A 313 -13.42 19.06 14.36
C ILE A 313 -14.94 18.85 14.35
N SER A 314 -15.59 19.31 13.28
CA SER A 314 -16.89 18.82 12.86
C SER A 314 -16.75 18.21 11.48
N ALA A 315 -16.74 16.87 11.40
CA ALA A 315 -16.67 16.16 10.12
C ALA A 315 -17.85 16.50 9.19
N LYS A 316 -19.00 16.84 9.76
CA LYS A 316 -20.22 17.18 9.02
C LYS A 316 -20.19 18.58 8.44
N GLU A 317 -19.82 19.58 9.25
CA GLU A 317 -19.77 20.99 8.82
C GLU A 317 -18.43 21.34 8.14
N GLY A 318 -17.44 20.46 8.22
CA GLY A 318 -16.10 20.66 7.67
C GLY A 318 -15.18 21.54 8.53
N THR A 319 -15.63 21.96 9.72
CA THR A 319 -14.87 22.83 10.62
C THR A 319 -13.66 22.10 11.22
N GLY A 320 -12.48 22.74 11.24
CA GLY A 320 -11.26 22.22 11.86
C GLY A 320 -10.54 21.12 11.07
N ILE A 321 -11.03 20.74 9.88
CA ILE A 321 -10.38 19.72 9.04
C ILE A 321 -9.06 20.25 8.46
N GLU A 322 -9.01 21.52 8.09
CA GLU A 322 -7.78 22.15 7.60
C GLU A 322 -6.69 22.13 8.67
N ASP A 323 -7.01 22.57 9.90
CA ASP A 323 -6.13 22.48 11.06
C ASP A 323 -5.65 21.04 11.33
N LEU A 324 -6.52 20.04 11.18
CA LEU A 324 -6.15 18.63 11.32
C LEU A 324 -5.11 18.21 10.28
N LEU A 325 -5.28 18.62 9.02
CA LEU A 325 -4.34 18.31 7.94
C LEU A 325 -2.99 19.01 8.14
N GLU A 326 -3.00 20.25 8.62
CA GLU A 326 -1.77 20.99 8.96
C GLU A 326 -1.02 20.34 10.13
N ASN A 327 -1.72 19.94 11.18
CA ASN A 327 -1.14 19.23 12.31
C ASN A 327 -0.51 17.89 11.91
N ILE A 328 -1.13 17.15 10.98
CA ILE A 328 -0.55 15.93 10.42
C ILE A 328 0.78 16.22 9.73
N LEU A 329 0.83 17.27 8.90
CA LEU A 329 2.05 17.65 8.19
C LEU A 329 3.15 18.10 9.16
N LEU A 330 2.80 18.84 10.21
CA LEU A 330 3.74 19.27 11.25
C LEU A 330 4.36 18.06 11.97
N VAL A 331 3.54 17.10 12.40
CA VAL A 331 4.03 15.88 13.05
C VAL A 331 4.91 15.07 12.09
N ALA A 332 4.53 14.97 10.82
CA ALA A 332 5.33 14.29 9.80
C ALA A 332 6.70 14.94 9.57
N GLU A 333 6.76 16.28 9.54
CA GLU A 333 8.01 17.04 9.42
C GLU A 333 8.94 16.83 10.62
N MET A 334 8.37 16.79 11.83
CA MET A 334 9.14 16.51 13.05
C MET A 334 9.76 15.11 13.06
N GLN A 335 9.03 14.11 12.54
CA GLN A 335 9.50 12.72 12.44
C GLN A 335 10.47 12.51 11.27
N GLY A 336 10.46 13.38 10.26
CA GLY A 336 11.41 13.35 9.15
C GLY A 336 11.30 12.10 8.28
N TYR A 337 10.08 11.68 7.93
CA TYR A 337 9.84 10.48 7.11
C TYR A 337 10.50 10.58 5.72
N LYS A 338 11.38 9.61 5.41
CA LYS A 338 12.11 9.55 4.14
C LYS A 338 11.95 8.21 3.44
N ALA A 339 12.16 8.19 2.13
CA ALA A 339 12.33 6.97 1.33
C ALA A 339 13.27 7.22 0.13
N ASN A 340 13.80 6.14 -0.42
CA ASN A 340 14.62 6.16 -1.62
C ASN A 340 13.75 5.81 -2.85
N PRO A 341 13.47 6.74 -3.78
CA PRO A 341 12.70 6.43 -4.99
C PRO A 341 13.51 5.70 -6.08
N ASN A 342 14.84 5.68 -5.99
CA ASN A 342 15.74 5.21 -7.07
C ASN A 342 15.91 3.69 -7.14
N ARG A 343 15.10 2.95 -6.39
CA ARG A 343 15.20 1.50 -6.24
C ARG A 343 13.89 0.78 -6.54
N TYR A 344 13.93 -0.55 -6.60
CA TYR A 344 12.73 -1.34 -6.80
C TYR A 344 11.80 -1.27 -5.58
N ALA A 345 10.50 -1.17 -5.85
CA ALA A 345 9.51 -0.99 -4.81
C ALA A 345 9.50 -2.10 -3.77
N VAL A 346 9.33 -1.70 -2.51
CA VAL A 346 9.03 -2.52 -1.35
C VAL A 346 7.82 -1.91 -0.66
N GLY A 347 6.94 -2.75 -0.14
CA GLY A 347 5.78 -2.28 0.58
C GLY A 347 4.89 -3.40 1.07
N THR A 348 3.64 -3.08 1.34
CA THR A 348 2.69 -4.00 1.96
C THR A 348 1.38 -4.07 1.17
N VAL A 349 0.76 -5.24 1.13
CA VAL A 349 -0.58 -5.45 0.58
C VAL A 349 -1.61 -4.86 1.53
N ILE A 350 -2.43 -3.94 1.02
CA ILE A 350 -3.58 -3.41 1.76
C ILE A 350 -4.74 -4.40 1.68
N GLU A 351 -5.13 -4.76 0.45
CA GLU A 351 -6.29 -5.61 0.19
C GLU A 351 -6.13 -6.38 -1.13
N ALA A 352 -6.73 -7.56 -1.21
CA ALA A 352 -6.75 -8.37 -2.42
C ALA A 352 -8.17 -8.87 -2.74
N ARG A 353 -8.52 -8.85 -4.03
CA ARG A 353 -9.80 -9.35 -4.56
C ARG A 353 -9.62 -10.13 -5.84
N LEU A 354 -10.58 -11.01 -6.16
CA LEU A 354 -10.57 -11.81 -7.38
C LEU A 354 -11.64 -11.31 -8.36
N ASP A 355 -11.22 -10.87 -9.54
CA ASP A 355 -12.11 -10.51 -10.63
C ASP A 355 -12.16 -11.61 -11.71
N LYS A 356 -13.35 -11.85 -12.26
CA LYS A 356 -13.57 -12.93 -13.25
C LYS A 356 -12.90 -12.67 -14.61
N GLN A 357 -12.74 -11.40 -15.00
CA GLN A 357 -12.18 -11.02 -16.30
C GLN A 357 -10.69 -10.71 -16.22
N VAL A 358 -10.27 -10.07 -15.13
CA VAL A 358 -8.90 -9.54 -14.98
C VAL A 358 -8.01 -10.46 -14.15
N GLY A 359 -8.60 -11.31 -13.30
CA GLY A 359 -7.88 -12.17 -12.35
C GLY A 359 -7.69 -11.49 -11.00
N ALA A 360 -6.58 -11.81 -10.32
CA ALA A 360 -6.26 -11.21 -9.02
C ALA A 360 -5.97 -9.70 -9.16
N ILE A 361 -6.75 -8.90 -8.45
CA ILE A 361 -6.57 -7.45 -8.31
C ILE A 361 -6.08 -7.20 -6.89
N VAL A 362 -4.96 -6.49 -6.75
CA VAL A 362 -4.32 -6.25 -5.45
C VAL A 362 -4.02 -4.79 -5.26
N THR A 363 -4.43 -4.26 -4.12
CA THR A 363 -4.12 -2.91 -3.67
C THR A 363 -2.85 -2.96 -2.80
N LEU A 364 -1.82 -2.24 -3.22
CA LEU A 364 -0.52 -2.16 -2.57
C LEU A 364 -0.26 -0.75 -2.05
N LEU A 365 0.41 -0.66 -0.91
CA LEU A 365 1.06 0.58 -0.47
C LEU A 365 2.56 0.46 -0.67
N ILE A 366 3.14 1.35 -1.47
CA ILE A 366 4.59 1.41 -1.68
C ILE A 366 5.20 2.16 -0.49
N GLN A 367 6.09 1.52 0.27
CA GLN A 367 6.78 2.16 1.41
C GLN A 367 8.13 2.74 0.99
N ASN A 368 8.85 2.03 0.12
CA ASN A 368 10.15 2.47 -0.39
C ASN A 368 10.31 2.07 -1.87
N GLY A 369 11.13 2.77 -2.64
CA GLY A 369 11.34 2.51 -4.06
C GLY A 369 10.21 2.98 -4.98
N THR A 370 10.36 2.64 -6.26
CA THR A 370 9.41 2.95 -7.33
C THR A 370 8.94 1.66 -7.99
N LEU A 371 7.62 1.47 -8.09
CA LEU A 371 7.00 0.36 -8.81
C LEU A 371 6.66 0.81 -10.23
N ARG A 372 7.06 0.05 -11.25
CA ARG A 372 6.76 0.38 -12.65
C ARG A 372 5.99 -0.76 -13.33
N ILE A 373 5.24 -0.42 -14.37
CA ILE A 373 4.58 -1.44 -15.20
C ILE A 373 5.65 -2.39 -15.78
N GLY A 374 5.36 -3.68 -15.72
CA GLY A 374 6.20 -4.75 -16.23
C GLY A 374 7.29 -5.24 -15.27
N ASP A 375 7.41 -4.64 -14.08
CA ASP A 375 8.36 -5.12 -13.08
C ASP A 375 7.87 -6.47 -12.49
N PRO A 376 8.74 -7.49 -12.40
CA PRO A 376 8.49 -8.69 -11.61
C PRO A 376 8.28 -8.36 -10.14
N ILE A 377 7.28 -8.97 -9.52
CA ILE A 377 6.90 -8.73 -8.12
C ILE A 377 6.70 -10.07 -7.41
N VAL A 378 7.17 -10.13 -6.16
CA VAL A 378 6.90 -11.22 -5.23
C VAL A 378 6.11 -10.64 -4.06
N VAL A 379 5.01 -11.30 -3.71
CA VAL A 379 4.11 -10.94 -2.61
C VAL A 379 3.94 -12.18 -1.74
N GLY A 380 4.45 -12.17 -0.51
CA GLY A 380 4.50 -13.39 0.31
C GLY A 380 5.19 -14.54 -0.45
N HIS A 381 4.46 -15.62 -0.71
CA HIS A 381 4.94 -16.79 -1.46
C HIS A 381 4.47 -16.81 -2.94
N ILE A 382 3.82 -15.75 -3.40
CA ILE A 382 3.23 -15.62 -4.74
C ILE A 382 4.15 -14.75 -5.60
N TYR A 383 4.35 -15.14 -6.86
CA TYR A 383 5.06 -14.31 -7.83
C TYR A 383 4.14 -13.86 -8.95
N GLY A 384 4.51 -12.77 -9.62
CA GLY A 384 3.82 -12.31 -10.80
C GLY A 384 4.57 -11.18 -11.50
N LYS A 385 3.91 -10.60 -12.49
CA LYS A 385 4.42 -9.46 -13.24
C LYS A 385 3.34 -8.40 -13.33
N VAL A 386 3.70 -7.16 -12.99
CA VAL A 386 2.74 -6.05 -12.99
C VAL A 386 2.26 -5.78 -14.42
N ARG A 387 0.98 -6.06 -14.69
CA ARG A 387 0.36 -5.87 -16.01
C ARG A 387 -0.28 -4.49 -16.14
N THR A 388 -1.03 -4.09 -15.13
CA THR A 388 -1.67 -2.79 -15.03
C THR A 388 -1.29 -2.16 -13.70
N LEU A 389 -1.25 -0.83 -13.69
CA LEU A 389 -0.97 -0.05 -12.49
C LEU A 389 -1.93 1.14 -12.53
N LYS A 390 -2.79 1.24 -11.52
CA LYS A 390 -3.79 2.31 -11.38
C LYS A 390 -3.63 3.02 -10.04
N ASN A 391 -3.92 4.31 -10.01
CA ASN A 391 -3.97 5.07 -8.77
C ASN A 391 -5.31 4.92 -8.03
N ASP A 392 -5.44 5.58 -6.88
CA ASP A 392 -6.64 5.67 -6.05
C ASP A 392 -7.87 6.27 -6.77
N LYS A 393 -7.65 7.01 -7.86
CA LYS A 393 -8.69 7.60 -8.72
C LYS A 393 -9.05 6.72 -9.92
N ASN A 394 -8.57 5.48 -9.97
CA ASN A 394 -8.71 4.54 -11.09
C ASN A 394 -8.07 4.99 -12.41
N GLU A 395 -7.15 5.96 -12.37
CA GLU A 395 -6.41 6.41 -13.55
C GLU A 395 -5.21 5.50 -13.79
N GLU A 396 -4.99 5.10 -15.05
CA GLU A 396 -3.82 4.30 -15.43
C GLU A 396 -2.53 5.13 -15.35
N ILE A 397 -1.56 4.64 -14.59
CA ILE A 397 -0.26 5.28 -14.39
C ILE A 397 0.88 4.32 -14.74
N THR A 398 2.03 4.86 -15.15
CA THR A 398 3.17 4.04 -15.61
C THR A 398 4.15 3.65 -14.50
N SER A 399 4.16 4.43 -13.43
CA SER A 399 5.05 4.29 -12.29
C SER A 399 4.39 4.89 -11.04
N ALA A 400 4.73 4.34 -9.89
CA ALA A 400 4.30 4.86 -8.60
C ALA A 400 5.48 4.89 -7.63
N GLY A 401 5.60 6.00 -6.90
CA GLY A 401 6.67 6.23 -5.94
C GLY A 401 6.28 5.87 -4.50
N PRO A 402 7.15 6.20 -3.54
CA PRO A 402 6.91 5.96 -2.12
C PRO A 402 5.63 6.64 -1.60
N SER A 403 5.00 5.99 -0.62
CA SER A 403 3.73 6.33 -0.01
C SER A 403 2.51 6.35 -0.95
N MET A 404 2.65 5.99 -2.23
CA MET A 404 1.52 5.98 -3.15
C MET A 404 0.75 4.64 -3.08
N PRO A 405 -0.57 4.66 -2.83
CA PRO A 405 -1.40 3.48 -2.94
C PRO A 405 -1.70 3.19 -4.42
N VAL A 406 -1.57 1.93 -4.82
CA VAL A 406 -1.75 1.52 -6.22
C VAL A 406 -2.49 0.19 -6.34
N GLU A 407 -3.35 0.09 -7.33
CA GLU A 407 -3.99 -1.15 -7.72
C GLU A 407 -3.20 -1.80 -8.86
N ILE A 408 -2.78 -3.05 -8.64
CA ILE A 408 -2.05 -3.86 -9.62
C ILE A 408 -2.80 -5.12 -10.02
N THR A 409 -2.43 -5.64 -11.18
CA THR A 409 -2.88 -6.94 -11.69
C THR A 409 -1.71 -7.75 -12.24
N GLY A 410 -1.89 -9.06 -12.37
CA GLY A 410 -0.90 -9.96 -12.97
C GLY A 410 -0.17 -10.89 -12.00
N LEU A 411 -0.66 -11.02 -10.76
CA LEU A 411 -0.28 -12.11 -9.86
C LEU A 411 -0.98 -13.42 -10.26
N THR A 412 -0.36 -14.55 -9.94
CA THR A 412 -0.93 -15.88 -10.24
C THR A 412 -2.09 -16.24 -9.31
N GLU A 413 -2.02 -15.80 -8.05
CA GLU A 413 -2.97 -16.11 -6.98
C GLU A 413 -3.27 -14.83 -6.19
N THR A 414 -4.30 -14.85 -5.34
CA THR A 414 -4.62 -13.71 -4.46
C THR A 414 -3.77 -13.80 -3.19
N PRO A 415 -2.95 -12.78 -2.86
CA PRO A 415 -2.15 -12.78 -1.64
C PRO A 415 -3.00 -12.56 -0.39
N ALA A 416 -2.40 -12.84 0.77
CA ALA A 416 -2.99 -12.46 2.03
C ALA A 416 -2.88 -10.94 2.20
N SER A 417 -3.91 -10.34 2.80
CA SER A 417 -3.86 -8.92 3.15
C SER A 417 -2.81 -8.73 4.25
N GLY A 418 -1.96 -7.71 4.14
CA GLY A 418 -0.81 -7.49 5.03
C GLY A 418 0.50 -8.18 4.61
N ASP A 419 0.51 -9.00 3.57
CA ASP A 419 1.76 -9.56 3.04
C ASP A 419 2.69 -8.45 2.55
N LYS A 420 3.98 -8.56 2.88
CA LYS A 420 5.02 -7.70 2.29
C LYS A 420 5.30 -8.11 0.85
N PHE A 421 5.58 -7.13 0.02
CA PHE A 421 6.00 -7.33 -1.36
C PHE A 421 7.33 -6.67 -1.68
N MET A 422 7.99 -7.19 -2.71
CA MET A 422 9.22 -6.65 -3.27
C MET A 422 9.19 -6.81 -4.79
N ALA A 423 9.54 -5.74 -5.49
CA ALA A 423 9.80 -5.76 -6.91
C ALA A 423 11.27 -6.10 -7.20
N PHE A 424 11.51 -6.72 -8.36
CA PHE A 424 12.84 -7.14 -8.79
C PHE A 424 13.12 -6.70 -10.21
N GLY A 425 14.40 -6.60 -10.58
CA GLY A 425 14.79 -6.34 -11.96
C GLY A 425 14.71 -7.56 -12.88
N ASN A 426 14.74 -8.77 -12.31
CA ASN A 426 14.82 -10.02 -13.05
C ASN A 426 13.70 -10.99 -12.66
N GLU A 427 12.99 -11.51 -13.66
CA GLU A 427 11.87 -12.44 -13.46
C GLU A 427 12.33 -13.79 -12.90
N LYS A 428 13.54 -14.25 -13.28
CA LYS A 428 14.10 -15.51 -12.77
C LYS A 428 14.38 -15.45 -11.27
N GLU A 429 14.88 -14.31 -10.79
CA GLU A 429 15.20 -14.09 -9.38
C GLU A 429 13.92 -14.07 -8.55
N ALA A 430 12.94 -13.27 -8.96
CA ALA A 430 11.62 -13.22 -8.32
C ALA A 430 10.97 -14.61 -8.21
N ARG A 431 11.05 -15.41 -9.28
CA ARG A 431 10.49 -16.77 -9.29
C ARG A 431 11.21 -17.71 -8.32
N ASN A 432 12.54 -17.73 -8.33
CA ASN A 432 13.31 -18.58 -7.43
C ASN A 432 13.00 -18.28 -5.96
N ILE A 433 12.89 -17.01 -5.61
CA ILE A 433 12.58 -16.58 -4.24
C ILE A 433 11.17 -17.01 -3.84
N ALA A 434 10.17 -16.80 -4.71
CA ALA A 434 8.81 -17.23 -4.44
C ALA A 434 8.69 -18.76 -4.29
N ASP A 435 9.38 -19.54 -5.14
CA ASP A 435 9.40 -21.00 -5.07
C ASP A 435 10.03 -21.50 -3.76
N GLN A 436 11.13 -20.86 -3.31
CA GLN A 436 11.77 -21.15 -2.03
C GLN A 436 10.84 -20.85 -0.85
N ARG A 437 10.15 -19.70 -0.86
CA ARG A 437 9.17 -19.34 0.19
C ARG A 437 7.96 -20.27 0.20
N LYS A 438 7.46 -20.67 -0.98
CA LYS A 438 6.36 -21.63 -1.11
C LYS A 438 6.75 -23.00 -0.57
N PHE A 439 8.01 -23.41 -0.75
CA PHE A 439 8.52 -24.63 -0.13
C PHE A 439 8.58 -24.51 1.40
N ASN A 440 9.13 -23.41 1.93
CA ASN A 440 9.23 -23.18 3.38
C ASN A 440 7.86 -23.10 4.07
N SER A 441 6.90 -22.37 3.47
CA SER A 441 5.53 -22.27 4.00
C SER A 441 4.84 -23.63 4.02
N ARG A 442 4.97 -24.44 2.96
CA ARG A 442 4.45 -25.81 2.96
C ARG A 442 5.12 -26.67 4.03
N ALA A 443 6.44 -26.57 4.19
CA ALA A 443 7.17 -27.31 5.22
C ALA A 443 6.67 -26.93 6.63
N ALA A 444 6.38 -25.65 6.87
CA ALA A 444 5.81 -25.17 8.13
C ALA A 444 4.39 -25.71 8.38
N ASP A 445 3.55 -25.82 7.35
CA ASP A 445 2.21 -26.40 7.47
C ASP A 445 2.24 -27.90 7.80
N PHE A 446 3.31 -28.61 7.43
CA PHE A 446 3.52 -30.01 7.80
C PHE A 446 4.06 -30.20 9.22
N ILE A 447 4.45 -29.13 9.93
CA ILE A 447 4.77 -29.20 11.36
C ILE A 447 3.42 -29.27 12.09
N PRO A 448 3.07 -30.41 12.71
CA PRO A 448 1.76 -30.55 13.34
C PRO A 448 1.62 -29.52 14.46
N LYS A 449 0.68 -28.57 14.32
CA LYS A 449 0.35 -27.54 15.31
C LYS A 449 -0.40 -28.07 16.54
N THR A 450 -0.30 -29.37 16.84
CA THR A 450 -1.15 -30.01 17.83
C THR A 450 -0.37 -30.78 18.88
N ASN A 451 -0.17 -30.12 20.02
CA ASN A 451 -0.28 -30.79 21.32
C ASN A 451 -1.78 -31.08 21.57
N VAL A 452 -2.40 -31.95 20.78
CA VAL A 452 -3.74 -32.47 21.11
C VAL A 452 -3.55 -33.37 22.31
N THR A 453 -4.10 -32.95 23.44
CA THR A 453 -4.06 -33.75 24.66
C THR A 453 -5.05 -34.92 24.52
N LEU A 454 -4.78 -36.03 25.20
CA LEU A 454 -5.70 -37.18 25.24
C LEU A 454 -7.08 -36.77 25.79
N GLU A 455 -7.14 -35.74 26.64
CA GLU A 455 -8.37 -35.19 27.21
C GLU A 455 -9.29 -34.55 26.15
N ASP A 456 -8.74 -33.83 25.17
CA ASP A 456 -9.49 -33.25 24.04
C ASP A 456 -10.09 -34.32 23.11
N LEU A 457 -9.39 -35.46 22.95
CA LEU A 457 -9.90 -36.60 22.20
C LEU A 457 -11.05 -37.31 22.94
N PHE A 458 -11.01 -37.34 24.28
CA PHE A 458 -12.06 -37.94 25.09
C PHE A 458 -13.29 -37.04 25.27
N SER A 459 -13.13 -35.71 25.30
CA SER A 459 -14.25 -34.76 25.33
C SER A 459 -15.00 -34.73 23.99
N SER A 460 -14.28 -34.73 22.87
CA SER A 460 -14.85 -34.74 21.51
C SER A 460 -15.70 -35.98 21.19
N ILE A 461 -15.48 -37.11 21.87
CA ILE A 461 -16.22 -38.37 21.65
C ILE A 461 -17.44 -38.47 22.58
N LYS A 462 -17.47 -37.74 23.70
CA LYS A 462 -18.51 -37.88 24.73
C LYS A 462 -19.70 -36.94 24.59
N GLU A 463 -19.55 -35.82 23.89
CA GLU A 463 -20.65 -34.88 23.68
C GLU A 463 -21.17 -34.98 22.25
N GLY A 464 -22.45 -35.28 22.10
CA GLY A 464 -23.17 -35.16 20.84
C GLY A 464 -23.37 -33.69 20.44
N VAL A 465 -22.28 -32.92 20.41
CA VAL A 465 -22.28 -31.52 19.98
C VAL A 465 -22.66 -31.51 18.50
N LYS A 466 -23.69 -30.74 18.16
CA LYS A 466 -24.10 -30.60 16.77
C LYS A 466 -23.13 -29.66 16.08
N GLU A 467 -22.37 -30.17 15.12
CA GLU A 467 -21.49 -29.34 14.29
C GLU A 467 -22.27 -28.67 13.16
N ILE A 468 -22.12 -27.35 13.01
CA ILE A 468 -22.60 -26.60 11.85
C ILE A 468 -21.38 -26.26 10.99
N ASN A 469 -21.31 -26.92 9.84
CA ASN A 469 -20.27 -26.66 8.84
C ASN A 469 -20.66 -25.45 7.98
N VAL A 470 -19.83 -24.41 8.01
CA VAL A 470 -20.05 -23.17 7.26
C VAL A 470 -18.97 -22.99 6.20
N ILE A 471 -19.38 -22.55 5.02
CA ILE A 471 -18.47 -22.11 3.94
C ILE A 471 -18.62 -20.59 3.82
N VAL A 472 -17.51 -19.87 3.97
CA VAL A 472 -17.48 -18.41 3.88
C VAL A 472 -16.93 -18.01 2.50
N LYS A 473 -17.70 -17.21 1.77
CA LYS A 473 -17.29 -16.55 0.54
C LYS A 473 -17.50 -15.05 0.68
N ALA A 474 -16.46 -14.27 0.41
CA ALA A 474 -16.49 -12.82 0.53
C ALA A 474 -15.89 -12.16 -0.72
N ASP A 475 -16.20 -10.88 -0.89
CA ASP A 475 -15.72 -10.07 -2.03
C ASP A 475 -14.22 -9.74 -1.93
N VAL A 476 -13.72 -9.59 -0.70
CA VAL A 476 -12.31 -9.28 -0.40
C VAL A 476 -11.76 -10.22 0.67
N ASN A 477 -10.43 -10.38 0.70
CA ASN A 477 -9.77 -11.33 1.59
C ASN A 477 -9.91 -10.93 3.07
N GLY A 478 -9.74 -9.64 3.37
CA GLY A 478 -9.85 -9.14 4.73
C GLY A 478 -11.23 -9.41 5.37
N SER A 479 -12.33 -9.19 4.64
CA SER A 479 -13.67 -9.48 5.17
C SER A 479 -13.91 -10.98 5.35
N SER A 480 -13.31 -11.83 4.52
CA SER A 480 -13.37 -13.29 4.67
C SER A 480 -12.74 -13.72 6.00
N GLU A 481 -11.56 -13.19 6.31
CA GLU A 481 -10.82 -13.45 7.55
C GLU A 481 -11.60 -12.96 8.78
N ALA A 482 -12.10 -11.73 8.74
CA ALA A 482 -12.86 -11.14 9.85
C ALA A 482 -14.16 -11.92 10.16
N VAL A 483 -14.89 -12.36 9.13
CA VAL A 483 -16.12 -13.15 9.30
C VAL A 483 -15.79 -14.54 9.83
N LYS A 484 -14.74 -15.19 9.32
CA LYS A 484 -14.28 -16.48 9.83
C LYS A 484 -13.98 -16.39 11.33
N ASN A 485 -13.16 -15.42 11.73
CA ASN A 485 -12.77 -15.23 13.13
C ASN A 485 -13.97 -14.87 14.02
N SER A 486 -14.96 -14.16 13.48
CA SER A 486 -16.20 -13.86 14.21
C SER A 486 -17.07 -15.10 14.40
N LEU A 487 -17.20 -15.95 13.38
CA LEU A 487 -17.97 -17.20 13.46
C LEU A 487 -17.32 -18.21 14.41
N GLU A 488 -15.99 -18.30 14.44
CA GLU A 488 -15.25 -19.19 15.35
C GLU A 488 -15.33 -18.75 16.82
N LYS A 489 -15.63 -17.47 17.09
CA LYS A 489 -15.86 -16.94 18.45
C LYS A 489 -17.29 -17.19 18.97
N ILE A 490 -18.21 -17.66 18.13
CA ILE A 490 -19.58 -17.96 18.56
C ILE A 490 -19.55 -19.27 19.36
N ASP A 491 -19.69 -19.15 20.67
CA ASP A 491 -19.82 -20.28 21.57
C ASP A 491 -21.29 -20.40 22.03
N VAL A 492 -21.93 -21.51 21.68
CA VAL A 492 -23.33 -21.80 22.04
C VAL A 492 -23.39 -23.23 22.58
N GLU A 493 -23.97 -23.39 23.77
CA GLU A 493 -24.10 -24.70 24.41
C GLU A 493 -24.74 -25.73 23.47
N GLY A 494 -23.98 -26.79 23.16
CA GLY A 494 -24.42 -27.92 22.33
C GLY A 494 -24.31 -27.74 20.81
N VAL A 495 -23.79 -26.61 20.32
CA VAL A 495 -23.58 -26.35 18.88
C VAL A 495 -22.22 -25.72 18.63
N GLN A 496 -21.38 -26.37 17.81
CA GLN A 496 -20.09 -25.83 17.40
C GLN A 496 -20.15 -25.38 15.93
N VAL A 497 -19.77 -24.13 15.66
CA VAL A 497 -19.64 -23.61 14.29
C VAL A 497 -18.23 -23.92 13.79
N LYS A 498 -18.12 -24.63 12.67
CA LYS A 498 -16.85 -24.96 12.03
C LYS A 498 -16.80 -24.38 10.63
N VAL A 499 -15.85 -23.47 10.40
CA VAL A 499 -15.61 -22.93 9.06
C VAL A 499 -14.76 -23.91 8.28
N VAL A 500 -15.38 -24.62 7.33
CA VAL A 500 -14.71 -25.66 6.52
C VAL A 500 -13.83 -25.03 5.44
N ARG A 501 -14.27 -23.90 4.89
CA ARG A 501 -13.55 -23.18 3.84
C ARG A 501 -13.90 -21.69 3.87
N SER A 502 -12.86 -20.86 3.78
CA SER A 502 -12.97 -19.41 3.57
C SER A 502 -12.28 -19.08 2.25
N SER A 503 -12.97 -18.40 1.33
CA SER A 503 -12.39 -18.02 0.03
C SER A 503 -12.91 -16.69 -0.48
N VAL A 504 -12.11 -16.03 -1.29
CA VAL A 504 -12.49 -14.82 -2.03
C VAL A 504 -13.10 -15.21 -3.38
N GLY A 505 -14.26 -14.64 -3.71
CA GLY A 505 -14.95 -14.82 -5.01
C GLY A 505 -16.01 -15.92 -5.12
#